data_AF-S8GTX6-F1
#
_entry.id   AF-S8GTX6-F1
#
_cell.length_a   1.000
_cell.length_b   1.000
_cell.length_c   1.000
_cell.angle_alpha   90.00
_cell.angle_beta   90.00
_cell.angle_gamma   90.00
#
_symmetry.space_group_name_H-M   'P 1'
#
loop_
_entity.id
_entity.type
_entity.pdbx_description
1 polymer ?
#
loop_
_entity_poly.entity_id
_entity_poly.type
_entity_poly.pdbx_seq_one_letter_code
_entity_poly.pdbx_strand_id
1 'polypeptide(L)'
;MAAFLLRLLRSLEKWTILQDQAGASVNEALNLLVDRQFLLGDFLVTLQTDASAREKILFGHKQREDAVHQQVLRHHRDLALTHAEIAECARQLVAASKGASRKPSSAVSRSSQFPSASSGQSSQGKRASARGTAPLSPAPETLFLEEIGAFAAEVEEAYRLQLDLQNRLIAVYRERLSPFDRDEMQRILAVWMDRPCEWSVARGGRRQTILRELKKHLRLPI
;
A
#
# COMPACT_ATOMS: atom_id res chain seq x y z
N MET A 1 -3.90 -4.06 19.62
CA MET A 1 -3.80 -4.80 18.34
C MET A 1 -4.98 -4.49 17.41
N ALA A 2 -6.22 -4.72 17.85
CA ALA A 2 -7.42 -4.46 17.04
C ALA A 2 -7.50 -3.02 16.45
N ALA A 3 -7.08 -2.00 17.19
CA ALA A 3 -7.04 -0.63 16.69
C ALA A 3 -6.10 -0.45 15.47
N PHE A 4 -4.93 -1.10 15.46
CA PHE A 4 -3.99 -1.04 14.33
C PHE A 4 -4.47 -1.82 13.12
N LEU A 5 -5.10 -2.97 13.34
CA LEU A 5 -5.74 -3.76 12.29
C LEU A 5 -6.91 -3.00 11.64
N LEU A 6 -7.74 -2.32 12.44
CA LEU A 6 -8.82 -1.48 11.94
C LEU A 6 -8.30 -0.26 11.17
N ARG A 7 -7.25 0.40 11.66
CA ARG A 7 -6.61 1.52 10.97
C ARG A 7 -6.02 1.06 9.64
N LEU A 8 -5.29 -0.06 9.63
CA LEU A 8 -4.76 -0.66 8.40
C LEU A 8 -5.88 -0.97 7.40
N LEU A 9 -6.98 -1.60 7.82
CA LEU A 9 -8.12 -1.89 6.96
C LEU A 9 -8.64 -0.62 6.28
N ARG A 10 -8.89 0.44 7.07
CA ARG A 10 -9.40 1.72 6.57
C ARG A 10 -8.43 2.37 5.60
N SER A 11 -7.13 2.41 5.92
CA SER A 11 -6.12 3.01 5.05
C SER A 11 -5.96 2.22 3.75
N LEU A 12 -6.06 0.88 3.79
CA LEU A 12 -6.05 0.05 2.59
C LEU A 12 -7.29 0.27 1.71
N GLU A 13 -8.48 0.41 2.27
CA GLU A 13 -9.68 0.71 1.48
C GLU A 13 -9.62 2.13 0.90
N LYS A 14 -9.19 3.10 1.71
CA LYS A 14 -9.00 4.50 1.31
C LYS A 14 -7.99 4.65 0.19
N TRP A 15 -6.90 3.88 0.20
CA TRP A 15 -5.86 3.93 -0.83
C TRP A 15 -6.41 3.71 -2.24
N THR A 16 -7.29 2.72 -2.44
CA THR A 16 -7.85 2.44 -3.77
C THR A 16 -8.62 3.65 -4.30
N ILE A 17 -9.48 4.21 -3.45
CA ILE A 17 -10.33 5.35 -3.81
C ILE A 17 -9.45 6.56 -4.17
N LEU A 18 -8.41 6.82 -3.36
CA LEU A 18 -7.49 7.93 -3.63
C LEU A 18 -6.67 7.71 -4.90
N GLN A 19 -6.24 6.48 -5.20
CA GLN A 19 -5.54 6.18 -6.46
C GLN A 19 -6.46 6.36 -7.67
N ASP A 20 -7.73 5.95 -7.58
CA ASP A 20 -8.73 6.18 -8.64
C ASP A 20 -8.95 7.68 -8.88
N GLN A 21 -9.09 8.46 -7.81
CA GLN A 21 -9.26 9.91 -7.88
C GLN A 21 -8.03 10.61 -8.44
N ALA A 22 -6.83 10.22 -8.00
CA ALA A 22 -5.57 10.75 -8.52
C ALA A 22 -5.43 10.42 -10.02
N GLY A 23 -5.74 9.19 -10.43
CA GLY A 23 -5.70 8.78 -11.83
C GLY A 23 -6.68 9.58 -12.71
N ALA A 24 -7.90 9.82 -12.22
CA ALA A 24 -8.87 10.66 -12.92
C ALA A 24 -8.36 12.10 -13.11
N SER A 25 -7.79 12.72 -12.07
CA SER A 25 -7.24 14.08 -12.18
C SER A 25 -6.00 14.16 -13.08
N VAL A 26 -5.13 13.14 -13.07
CA VAL A 26 -4.00 13.07 -13.99
C VAL A 26 -4.48 12.93 -15.44
N ASN A 27 -5.49 12.08 -15.68
CA ASN A 27 -6.10 11.95 -17.00
C ASN A 27 -6.71 13.27 -17.49
N GLU A 28 -7.41 14.00 -16.63
CA GLU A 28 -7.91 15.33 -16.95
C GLU A 28 -6.77 16.31 -17.27
N ALA A 29 -5.68 16.30 -16.50
CA ALA A 29 -4.53 17.16 -16.74
C ALA A 29 -3.88 16.88 -18.11
N LEU A 30 -3.74 15.61 -18.47
CA LEU A 30 -3.19 15.20 -19.76
C LEU A 30 -4.15 15.55 -20.91
N ASN A 31 -5.46 15.42 -20.73
CA ASN A 31 -6.44 15.87 -21.71
C ASN A 31 -6.39 17.39 -21.94
N LEU A 32 -6.15 18.19 -20.90
CA LEU A 32 -5.94 19.63 -21.07
C LEU A 32 -4.65 19.94 -21.84
N LEU A 33 -3.57 19.20 -21.61
CA LEU A 33 -2.36 19.32 -22.43
C LEU A 33 -2.62 18.98 -23.90
N VAL A 34 -3.48 18.01 -24.16
CA VAL A 34 -3.93 17.65 -25.50
C VAL A 34 -4.76 18.76 -26.13
N ASP A 35 -5.71 19.34 -25.38
CA ASP A 35 -6.50 20.49 -25.82
C ASP A 35 -5.61 21.69 -26.18
N ARG A 36 -4.51 21.88 -25.45
CA ARG A 36 -3.51 22.90 -25.78
C ARG A 36 -2.88 22.70 -27.15
N GLN A 37 -2.73 21.46 -27.63
CA GLN A 37 -2.28 21.18 -29.00
C GLN A 37 -3.25 21.77 -30.03
N PHE A 38 -4.55 21.56 -29.83
CA PHE A 38 -5.58 22.09 -30.72
C PHE A 38 -5.64 23.61 -30.68
N LEU A 39 -5.51 24.19 -29.49
CA LEU A 39 -5.42 25.64 -29.33
C LEU A 39 -4.18 26.17 -30.06
N LEU A 40 -2.99 25.62 -29.84
CA LEU A 40 -1.76 26.11 -30.46
C LEU A 40 -1.66 25.86 -31.97
N GLY A 41 -2.44 24.92 -32.52
CA GLY A 41 -2.50 24.59 -33.94
C GLY A 41 -3.57 25.38 -34.72
N ASP A 42 -4.29 24.68 -35.59
CA ASP A 42 -5.19 25.24 -36.59
C ASP A 42 -6.33 26.11 -36.00
N PHE A 43 -6.76 25.85 -34.76
CA PHE A 43 -7.86 26.59 -34.13
C PHE A 43 -7.50 28.05 -33.79
N LEU A 44 -6.24 28.33 -33.43
CA LEU A 44 -5.78 29.70 -33.25
C LEU A 44 -5.59 30.43 -34.58
N VAL A 45 -5.34 29.72 -35.68
CA VAL A 45 -5.29 30.30 -37.02
C VAL A 45 -6.66 30.87 -37.38
N THR A 46 -7.75 30.16 -37.08
CA THR A 46 -9.13 30.68 -37.22
C THR A 46 -9.48 31.84 -36.28
N LEU A 47 -8.80 31.95 -35.13
CA LEU A 47 -8.98 33.06 -34.17
C LEU A 47 -8.01 34.23 -34.40
N GLN A 48 -7.15 34.19 -35.42
CA GLN A 48 -6.19 35.28 -35.72
C GLN A 48 -6.85 36.63 -35.99
N THR A 49 -8.14 36.64 -36.34
CA THR A 49 -8.91 37.85 -36.64
C THR A 49 -9.32 38.66 -35.40
N ASP A 50 -9.34 38.06 -34.20
CA ASP A 50 -9.67 38.75 -32.93
C ASP A 50 -8.67 38.41 -31.82
N ALA A 51 -7.71 39.31 -31.60
CA ALA A 51 -6.68 39.17 -30.59
C ALA A 51 -7.24 39.10 -29.16
N SER A 52 -8.35 39.78 -28.86
CA SER A 52 -8.94 39.79 -27.51
C SER A 52 -9.60 38.45 -27.20
N ALA A 53 -10.30 37.86 -28.16
CA ALA A 53 -10.90 36.53 -28.01
C ALA A 53 -9.82 35.45 -27.83
N ARG A 54 -8.74 35.52 -28.62
CA ARG A 54 -7.58 34.63 -28.51
C ARG A 54 -6.96 34.68 -27.12
N GLU A 55 -6.70 35.87 -26.59
CA GLU A 55 -6.08 36.04 -25.27
C GLU A 55 -6.97 35.46 -24.15
N LYS A 56 -8.27 35.74 -24.18
CA LYS A 56 -9.24 35.21 -23.20
C LYS A 56 -9.28 33.69 -23.20
N ILE A 57 -9.27 33.05 -24.38
CA ILE A 57 -9.30 31.59 -24.50
C ILE A 57 -8.03 30.96 -23.93
N LEU A 58 -6.86 31.49 -24.29
CA LEU A 58 -5.57 30.98 -23.80
C LEU A 58 -5.44 31.16 -22.29
N PHE A 59 -5.84 32.31 -21.77
CA PHE A 59 -5.83 32.58 -20.34
C PHE A 59 -6.78 31.65 -19.58
N GLY A 60 -8.02 31.49 -20.05
CA GLY A 60 -8.99 30.58 -19.44
C GLY A 60 -8.54 29.12 -19.48
N HIS A 61 -7.87 28.69 -20.56
CA HIS A 61 -7.30 27.34 -20.65
C HIS A 61 -6.17 27.14 -19.62
N LYS A 62 -5.24 28.10 -19.52
CA LYS A 62 -4.17 28.07 -18.51
C LYS A 62 -4.71 27.99 -17.09
N GLN A 63 -5.77 28.74 -16.78
CA GLN A 63 -6.43 28.66 -15.46
C GLN A 63 -6.99 27.26 -15.17
N ARG A 64 -7.54 26.57 -16.17
CA ARG A 64 -8.00 25.18 -16.01
C ARG A 64 -6.83 24.23 -15.79
N GLU A 65 -5.75 24.35 -16.57
CA GLU A 65 -4.53 23.56 -16.38
C GLU A 65 -3.99 23.72 -14.94
N ASP A 66 -3.93 24.96 -14.45
CA ASP A 66 -3.45 25.27 -13.10
C ASP A 66 -4.37 24.70 -12.01
N ALA A 67 -5.69 24.79 -12.20
CA ALA A 67 -6.67 24.26 -11.26
C ALA A 67 -6.60 22.73 -11.14
N VAL A 68 -6.55 22.03 -12.27
CA VAL A 68 -6.44 20.56 -12.30
C VAL A 68 -5.09 20.11 -11.74
N HIS A 69 -3.99 20.84 -12.02
CA HIS A 69 -2.70 20.55 -11.41
C HIS A 69 -2.74 20.65 -9.88
N GLN A 70 -3.39 21.67 -9.33
CA GLN A 70 -3.58 21.77 -7.87
C GLN A 70 -4.40 20.61 -7.31
N GLN A 71 -5.37 20.09 -8.06
CA GLN A 71 -6.14 18.91 -7.67
C GLN A 71 -5.27 17.64 -7.66
N VAL A 72 -4.43 17.43 -8.67
CA VAL A 72 -3.45 16.33 -8.70
C VAL A 72 -2.54 16.37 -7.47
N LEU A 73 -2.00 17.56 -7.13
CA LEU A 73 -1.13 17.71 -5.95
C LEU A 73 -1.85 17.40 -4.63
N ARG A 74 -3.13 17.77 -4.51
CA ARG A 74 -3.95 17.45 -3.33
C ARG A 74 -4.15 15.95 -3.18
N HIS A 75 -4.61 15.27 -4.22
CA HIS A 75 -4.83 13.82 -4.20
C HIS A 75 -3.53 13.07 -3.92
N HIS A 76 -2.42 13.53 -4.51
CA HIS A 76 -1.11 12.94 -4.28
C HIS A 76 -0.64 13.11 -2.83
N ARG A 77 -0.91 14.26 -2.21
CA ARG A 77 -0.67 14.48 -0.78
C ARG A 77 -1.51 13.54 0.09
N ASP A 78 -2.77 13.33 -0.26
CA ASP A 78 -3.65 12.42 0.49
C ASP A 78 -3.19 10.96 0.38
N LEU A 79 -2.65 10.56 -0.78
CA LEU A 79 -1.98 9.26 -0.95
C LEU A 79 -0.75 9.15 -0.06
N ALA A 80 0.12 10.16 -0.03
CA ALA A 80 1.31 10.16 0.83
C ALA A 80 0.96 10.08 2.32
N LEU A 81 -0.08 10.78 2.78
CA LEU A 81 -0.57 10.67 4.15
C LEU A 81 -1.10 9.27 4.46
N THR A 82 -1.86 8.69 3.54
CA THR A 82 -2.41 7.33 3.68
C THR A 82 -1.30 6.27 3.68
N HIS A 83 -0.25 6.44 2.86
CA HIS A 83 0.95 5.61 2.91
C HIS A 83 1.65 5.69 4.28
N ALA A 84 1.81 6.90 4.83
CA ALA A 84 2.43 7.08 6.14
C ALA A 84 1.66 6.34 7.26
N GLU A 85 0.32 6.35 7.22
CA GLU A 85 -0.53 5.57 8.13
C GLU A 85 -0.31 4.06 7.98
N ILE A 86 -0.26 3.56 6.74
CA ILE A 86 0.02 2.15 6.44
C ILE A 86 1.41 1.77 6.96
N ALA A 87 2.42 2.61 6.72
CA ALA A 87 3.78 2.37 7.17
C ALA A 87 3.89 2.30 8.70
N GLU A 88 3.16 3.17 9.39
CA GLU A 88 3.08 3.11 10.85
C GLU A 88 2.42 1.79 11.32
N CYS A 89 1.31 1.38 10.70
CA CYS A 89 0.64 0.12 11.04
C CYS A 89 1.53 -1.09 10.75
N ALA A 90 2.21 -1.12 9.60
CA ALA A 90 3.13 -2.19 9.22
C ALA A 90 4.27 -2.33 10.24
N ARG A 91 4.93 -1.23 10.63
CA ARG A 91 5.98 -1.26 11.67
C ARG A 91 5.49 -1.86 12.97
N GLN A 92 4.29 -1.48 13.42
CA GLN A 92 3.73 -1.97 14.67
C GLN A 92 3.31 -3.45 14.61
N LEU A 93 2.73 -3.89 13.49
CA LEU A 93 2.35 -5.28 13.27
C LEU A 93 3.58 -6.20 13.20
N VAL A 94 4.63 -5.76 12.50
CA VAL A 94 5.91 -6.48 12.42
C VAL A 94 6.61 -6.53 13.79
N ALA A 95 6.55 -5.45 14.58
CA ALA A 95 7.09 -5.47 15.94
C ALA A 95 6.32 -6.45 16.84
N ALA A 96 4.99 -6.50 16.70
CA ALA A 96 4.14 -7.39 17.47
C ALA A 96 4.32 -8.87 17.10
N SER A 97 4.48 -9.20 15.81
CA SER A 97 4.76 -10.58 15.38
C SER A 97 6.12 -11.06 15.91
N LYS A 98 7.15 -10.22 15.85
CA LYS A 98 8.47 -10.50 16.45
C LYS A 98 8.41 -10.63 17.97
N GLY A 99 7.59 -9.82 18.65
CA GLY A 99 7.38 -9.91 20.10
C GLY A 99 6.63 -11.18 20.53
N ALA A 100 5.69 -11.65 19.72
CA ALA A 100 4.98 -12.92 19.93
C ALA A 100 5.91 -14.12 19.74
N SER A 101 6.77 -14.09 18.71
CA SER A 101 7.78 -15.12 18.44
C SER A 101 8.89 -15.16 19.51
N ARG A 102 9.22 -14.01 20.11
CA ARG A 102 10.27 -13.88 21.14
C ARG A 102 9.83 -14.17 22.57
N LYS A 103 8.55 -14.42 22.87
CA LYS A 103 8.18 -14.94 24.20
C LYS A 103 8.75 -16.36 24.30
N PRO A 104 9.82 -16.60 25.08
CA PRO A 104 10.17 -17.96 25.40
C PRO A 104 9.00 -18.50 26.23
N SER A 105 8.61 -19.75 26.00
CA SER A 105 8.02 -20.53 27.10
C SER A 105 9.06 -20.59 28.21
N SER A 106 9.15 -19.55 29.04
CA SER A 106 10.00 -19.50 30.21
C SER A 106 9.29 -20.26 31.33
N ALA A 107 9.20 -21.57 31.15
CA ALA A 107 9.04 -22.51 32.24
C ALA A 107 10.03 -23.64 31.98
N VAL A 108 10.85 -23.88 33.00
CA VAL A 108 11.71 -25.06 33.16
C VAL A 108 13.00 -25.06 32.35
N SER A 109 14.04 -24.47 32.91
CA SER A 109 15.24 -25.22 33.33
C SER A 109 16.33 -24.30 33.86
N ARG A 110 16.52 -24.29 35.18
CA ARG A 110 17.86 -24.22 35.76
C ARG A 110 18.02 -25.39 36.73
N SER A 111 18.62 -26.43 36.17
CA SER A 111 19.32 -27.49 36.88
C SER A 111 20.49 -26.89 37.66
N SER A 112 20.59 -27.21 38.95
CA SER A 112 21.80 -27.75 39.60
C SER A 112 21.70 -27.63 41.12
N GLN A 113 21.49 -28.74 41.82
CA GLN A 113 22.15 -29.00 43.11
C GLN A 113 22.17 -30.52 43.41
N PHE A 114 23.41 -30.95 43.64
CA PHE A 114 24.06 -32.24 43.92
C PHE A 114 23.35 -33.38 44.70
N PRO A 115 23.94 -34.60 44.67
CA PRO A 115 23.30 -35.87 44.97
C PRO A 115 23.46 -36.30 46.43
N SER A 116 22.64 -37.25 46.88
CA SER A 116 22.99 -38.17 47.96
C SER A 116 22.24 -39.48 47.80
N ALA A 117 22.99 -40.57 47.96
CA ALA A 117 22.58 -41.95 47.77
C ALA A 117 21.73 -42.47 48.94
N SER A 118 20.83 -43.42 48.68
CA SER A 118 20.83 -44.71 49.39
C SER A 118 19.85 -45.71 48.74
N SER A 119 20.26 -46.96 48.91
CA SER A 119 19.81 -48.27 48.43
C SER A 119 18.35 -48.65 48.69
N GLY A 120 17.76 -49.41 47.77
CA GLY A 120 16.56 -50.22 47.99
C GLY A 120 16.17 -51.07 46.77
N GLN A 121 16.06 -52.38 46.96
CA GLN A 121 15.85 -53.41 45.93
C GLN A 121 14.43 -53.49 45.33
N SER A 122 14.36 -54.09 44.14
CA SER A 122 13.37 -55.09 43.67
C SER A 122 12.24 -54.71 42.68
N SER A 123 12.15 -55.58 41.66
CA SER A 123 11.02 -56.06 40.85
C SER A 123 10.23 -55.16 39.88
N GLN A 124 10.35 -55.53 38.59
CA GLN A 124 9.29 -55.74 37.58
C GLN A 124 8.08 -54.77 37.49
N GLY A 125 7.93 -54.11 36.34
CA GLY A 125 6.61 -53.66 35.87
C GLY A 125 6.57 -52.58 34.77
N LYS A 126 6.21 -53.01 33.54
CA LYS A 126 5.38 -52.31 32.53
C LYS A 126 5.76 -50.91 31.97
N ARG A 127 5.95 -50.90 30.63
CA ARG A 127 5.53 -49.94 29.58
C ARG A 127 5.38 -48.45 29.96
N ALA A 128 6.09 -47.58 29.23
CA ALA A 128 5.46 -46.44 28.54
C ALA A 128 6.37 -45.89 27.42
N SER A 129 5.76 -45.71 26.25
CA SER A 129 6.31 -45.06 25.07
C SER A 129 6.51 -43.57 25.33
N ALA A 130 7.75 -43.10 25.34
CA ALA A 130 8.06 -41.67 25.38
C ALA A 130 7.95 -41.09 23.96
N ARG A 131 6.72 -40.73 23.59
CA ARG A 131 6.40 -39.93 22.42
C ARG A 131 7.05 -38.56 22.60
N GLY A 132 8.12 -38.29 21.85
CA GLY A 132 8.72 -36.96 21.76
C GLY A 132 7.66 -35.96 21.34
N THR A 133 7.28 -35.08 22.27
CA THR A 133 6.45 -33.91 21.97
C THR A 133 7.31 -32.91 21.22
N ALA A 134 7.18 -32.91 19.90
CA ALA A 134 7.55 -31.78 19.06
C ALA A 134 6.85 -30.50 19.56
N PRO A 135 7.48 -29.31 19.42
CA PRO A 135 6.88 -28.07 19.89
C PRO A 135 5.55 -27.80 19.18
N LEU A 136 4.58 -27.35 19.97
CA LEU A 136 3.21 -27.03 19.57
C LEU A 136 3.21 -26.06 18.39
N SER A 137 2.46 -26.37 17.33
CA SER A 137 2.16 -25.46 16.23
C SER A 137 1.66 -24.10 16.78
N PRO A 138 2.04 -22.97 16.18
CA PRO A 138 1.59 -21.65 16.63
C PRO A 138 0.06 -21.57 16.64
N ALA A 139 -0.50 -20.84 17.61
CA ALA A 139 -1.93 -20.61 17.69
C ALA A 139 -2.46 -19.91 16.41
N PRO A 140 -3.71 -20.13 15.99
CA PRO A 140 -4.28 -19.50 14.78
C PRO A 140 -4.15 -17.97 14.75
N GLU A 141 -4.19 -17.33 15.92
CA GLU A 141 -4.03 -15.88 16.05
C GLU A 141 -2.59 -15.40 15.79
N THR A 142 -1.59 -16.16 16.21
CA THR A 142 -0.17 -15.82 15.95
C THR A 142 0.18 -15.94 14.47
N LEU A 143 -0.35 -16.97 13.80
CA LEU A 143 -0.20 -17.14 12.35
C LEU A 143 -0.85 -15.98 11.58
N PHE A 144 -2.07 -15.60 11.96
CA PHE A 144 -2.74 -14.46 11.35
C PHE A 144 -1.95 -13.14 11.51
N LEU A 145 -1.38 -12.89 12.69
CA LEU A 145 -0.59 -11.68 12.94
C LEU A 145 0.74 -11.66 12.15
N GLU A 146 1.35 -12.82 11.93
CA GLU A 146 2.53 -12.94 11.06
C GLU A 146 2.17 -12.68 9.60
N GLU A 147 1.09 -13.29 9.10
CA GLU A 147 0.62 -13.11 7.72
C GLU A 147 0.22 -11.66 7.42
N ILE A 148 -0.57 -11.03 8.30
CA ILE A 148 -0.99 -9.64 8.09
C ILE A 148 0.17 -8.66 8.25
N GLY A 149 1.12 -8.96 9.14
CA GLY A 149 2.34 -8.16 9.31
C GLY A 149 3.23 -8.21 8.07
N ALA A 150 3.44 -9.40 7.49
CA ALA A 150 4.18 -9.58 6.25
C ALA A 150 3.49 -8.87 5.07
N PHE A 151 2.17 -9.04 4.95
CA PHE A 151 1.39 -8.36 3.91
C PHE A 151 1.45 -6.83 4.05
N ALA A 152 1.31 -6.30 5.27
CA ALA A 152 1.37 -4.86 5.51
C ALA A 152 2.73 -4.25 5.12
N ALA A 153 3.83 -4.96 5.36
CA ALA A 153 5.16 -4.55 4.95
C ALA A 153 5.34 -4.58 3.42
N GLU A 154 4.81 -5.60 2.75
CA GLU A 154 4.87 -5.68 1.29
C GLU A 154 4.03 -4.57 0.62
N VAL A 155 2.85 -4.29 1.16
CA VAL A 155 2.00 -3.19 0.68
C VAL A 155 2.66 -1.83 0.90
N GLU A 156 3.25 -1.61 2.08
CA GLU A 156 3.97 -0.37 2.38
C GLU A 156 5.06 -0.09 1.33
N GLU A 157 5.87 -1.09 1.01
CA GLU A 157 6.94 -0.96 0.02
C GLU A 157 6.39 -0.75 -1.40
N ALA A 158 5.39 -1.53 -1.81
CA ALA A 158 4.75 -1.38 -3.13
C ALA A 158 4.18 0.03 -3.33
N TYR A 159 3.51 0.56 -2.30
CA TYR A 159 2.91 1.90 -2.33
C TYR A 159 3.96 3.01 -2.26
N ARG A 160 5.07 2.80 -1.54
CA ARG A 160 6.21 3.71 -1.55
C ARG A 160 6.80 3.84 -2.95
N LEU A 161 7.07 2.71 -3.62
CA LEU A 161 7.60 2.67 -4.98
C LEU A 161 6.64 3.35 -5.97
N GLN A 162 5.34 3.11 -5.82
CA GLN A 162 4.29 3.76 -6.61
C GLN A 162 4.33 5.29 -6.41
N LEU A 163 4.39 5.77 -5.18
CA LEU A 163 4.45 7.21 -4.87
C LEU A 163 5.73 7.87 -5.40
N ASP A 164 6.88 7.21 -5.28
CA ASP A 164 8.16 7.72 -5.78
C ASP A 164 8.11 7.89 -7.31
N LEU A 165 7.53 6.93 -8.01
CA LEU A 165 7.33 7.00 -9.46
C LEU A 165 6.36 8.13 -9.82
N GLN A 166 5.22 8.21 -9.13
CA GLN A 166 4.23 9.26 -9.32
C GLN A 166 4.82 10.66 -9.08
N ASN A 167 5.62 10.86 -8.03
CA ASN A 167 6.31 12.13 -7.76
C ASN A 167 7.20 12.58 -8.93
N ARG A 168 7.98 11.64 -9.49
CA ARG A 168 8.85 11.95 -10.64
C ARG A 168 8.02 12.35 -11.85
N LEU A 169 6.94 11.63 -12.12
CA LEU A 169 6.07 11.89 -13.27
C LEU A 169 5.25 13.18 -13.10
N ILE A 170 4.90 13.59 -11.88
CA ILE A 170 4.28 14.89 -11.60
C ILE A 170 5.17 16.04 -12.10
N ALA A 171 6.47 15.98 -11.80
CA ALA A 171 7.43 16.98 -12.29
C ALA A 171 7.55 16.94 -13.83
N VAL A 172 7.60 15.74 -14.42
CA VAL A 172 7.71 15.57 -15.87
C VAL A 172 6.50 16.15 -16.60
N TYR A 173 5.27 15.77 -16.22
CA TYR A 173 4.08 16.20 -16.97
C TYR A 173 3.86 17.71 -16.91
N ARG A 174 4.26 18.36 -15.81
CA ARG A 174 4.05 19.80 -15.63
C ARG A 174 5.10 20.65 -16.34
N GLU A 175 6.36 20.23 -16.33
CA GLU A 175 7.47 21.09 -16.74
C GLU A 175 8.08 20.70 -18.09
N ARG A 176 7.99 19.42 -18.47
CA ARG A 176 8.80 18.86 -19.55
C ARG A 176 7.99 18.19 -20.66
N LEU A 177 6.75 17.81 -20.38
CA LEU A 177 5.93 17.06 -21.32
C LEU A 177 5.40 17.97 -22.43
N SER A 178 5.74 17.63 -23.67
CA SER A 178 5.17 18.31 -24.82
C SER A 178 3.71 17.87 -25.03
N PRO A 179 2.81 18.78 -25.44
CA PRO A 179 1.46 18.44 -25.92
C PRO A 179 1.41 17.38 -27.02
N PHE A 180 2.53 17.17 -27.72
CA PHE A 180 2.67 16.23 -28.83
C PHE A 180 3.18 14.84 -28.41
N ASP A 181 3.67 14.67 -27.18
CA ASP A 181 4.31 13.43 -26.72
C ASP A 181 3.28 12.40 -26.22
N ARG A 182 2.46 11.87 -27.13
CA ARG A 182 1.35 10.95 -26.81
C ARG A 182 1.80 9.67 -26.12
N ASP A 183 2.93 9.11 -26.52
CA ASP A 183 3.47 7.89 -25.93
C ASP A 183 3.86 8.10 -24.47
N GLU A 184 4.44 9.27 -24.15
CA GLU A 184 4.83 9.60 -22.78
C GLU A 184 3.61 9.90 -21.91
N MET A 185 2.57 10.55 -22.47
CA MET A 185 1.27 10.70 -21.80
C MET A 185 0.66 9.35 -21.43
N GLN A 186 0.69 8.37 -22.34
CA GLN A 186 0.17 7.03 -22.06
C GLN A 186 0.97 6.30 -20.98
N ARG A 187 2.31 6.43 -20.99
CA ARG A 187 3.16 5.88 -19.93
C ARG A 187 2.85 6.49 -18.57
N ILE A 188 2.63 7.81 -18.52
CA ILE A 188 2.22 8.50 -17.31
C ILE A 188 0.87 7.93 -16.83
N LEU A 189 -0.13 7.80 -17.71
CA LEU A 189 -1.43 7.22 -17.35
C LEU A 189 -1.32 5.80 -16.79
N ALA A 190 -0.51 4.94 -17.42
CA ALA A 190 -0.33 3.56 -16.99
C ALA A 190 0.15 3.48 -15.52
N VAL A 191 0.98 4.42 -15.07
CA VAL A 191 1.42 4.44 -13.67
C VAL A 191 0.24 4.66 -12.71
N TRP A 192 -0.68 5.58 -12.98
CA TRP A 192 -1.81 5.84 -12.09
C TRP A 192 -2.98 4.86 -12.26
N MET A 193 -3.22 4.40 -13.49
CA MET A 193 -4.37 3.55 -13.83
C MET A 193 -4.06 2.07 -13.67
N ASP A 194 -2.94 1.59 -14.23
CA ASP A 194 -2.58 0.17 -14.24
C ASP A 194 -1.74 -0.24 -13.02
N ARG A 195 -1.18 0.73 -12.29
CA ARG A 195 -0.52 0.57 -10.98
C ARG A 195 0.51 -0.57 -10.97
N PRO A 196 1.51 -0.54 -11.85
CA PRO A 196 2.44 -1.65 -12.05
C PRO A 196 3.21 -2.01 -10.77
N CYS A 197 3.52 -1.04 -9.91
CA CYS A 197 4.19 -1.28 -8.63
C CYS A 197 3.30 -2.04 -7.62
N GLU A 198 1.98 -1.98 -7.76
CA GLU A 198 1.02 -2.67 -6.89
C GLU A 198 0.71 -4.10 -7.36
N TRP A 199 1.30 -4.56 -8.47
CA TRP A 199 0.93 -5.84 -9.06
C TRP A 199 1.15 -7.03 -8.11
N SER A 200 2.25 -7.05 -7.34
CA SER A 200 2.54 -8.14 -6.39
C SER A 200 1.49 -8.28 -5.29
N VAL A 201 0.87 -7.16 -4.88
CA VAL A 201 -0.14 -7.14 -3.81
C VAL A 201 -1.56 -7.34 -4.35
N ALA A 202 -1.82 -6.94 -5.60
CA ALA A 202 -3.13 -7.04 -6.24
C ALA A 202 -3.36 -8.35 -7.00
N ARG A 203 -2.30 -9.01 -7.49
CA ARG A 203 -2.40 -10.20 -8.36
C ARG A 203 -3.24 -11.30 -7.74
N GLY A 204 -4.10 -11.91 -8.58
CA GLY A 204 -4.91 -13.08 -8.20
C GLY A 204 -5.95 -12.82 -7.11
N GLY A 205 -6.31 -11.56 -6.87
CA GLY A 205 -7.29 -11.21 -5.83
C GLY A 205 -6.75 -11.31 -4.40
N ARG A 206 -5.42 -11.32 -4.24
CA ARG A 206 -4.75 -11.47 -2.94
C ARG A 206 -5.17 -10.39 -1.96
N ARG A 207 -5.12 -9.11 -2.38
CA ARG A 207 -5.57 -7.98 -1.55
C ARG A 207 -7.01 -8.13 -1.08
N GLN A 208 -7.95 -8.48 -1.97
CA GLN A 208 -9.36 -8.68 -1.61
C GLN A 208 -9.53 -9.82 -0.60
N THR A 209 -8.76 -10.89 -0.76
CA THR A 209 -8.74 -12.02 0.19
C THR A 209 -8.28 -11.57 1.57
N ILE A 210 -7.15 -10.86 1.65
CA ILE A 210 -6.64 -10.34 2.93
C ILE A 210 -7.61 -9.37 3.58
N LEU A 211 -8.22 -8.44 2.82
CA LEU A 211 -9.23 -7.51 3.35
C LEU A 211 -10.44 -8.26 3.92
N ARG A 212 -10.88 -9.33 3.26
CA ARG A 212 -11.97 -10.20 3.75
C ARG A 212 -11.60 -10.87 5.06
N GLU A 213 -10.40 -11.44 5.16
CA GLU A 213 -9.92 -12.07 6.40
C GLU A 213 -9.74 -11.05 7.54
N LEU A 214 -9.27 -9.85 7.23
CA LEU A 214 -9.14 -8.75 8.19
C LEU A 214 -10.52 -8.31 8.72
N LYS A 215 -11.52 -8.19 7.84
CA LYS A 215 -12.92 -7.90 8.22
C LYS A 215 -13.50 -9.00 9.11
N LYS A 216 -13.29 -10.27 8.78
CA LYS A 216 -13.71 -11.41 9.63
C LYS A 216 -13.07 -11.34 11.01
N HIS A 217 -11.76 -11.13 11.09
CA HIS A 217 -11.04 -11.02 12.36
C HIS A 217 -11.55 -9.85 13.23
N LEU A 218 -11.89 -8.72 12.58
CA LEU A 218 -12.45 -7.54 13.24
C LEU A 218 -13.97 -7.60 13.48
N ARG A 219 -14.64 -8.69 13.07
CA ARG A 219 -16.11 -8.87 13.15
C ARG A 219 -16.88 -7.76 12.43
N LEU A 220 -16.38 -7.36 11.26
CA LEU A 220 -17.00 -6.37 10.37
C LEU A 220 -17.77 -7.07 9.24
N PRO A 221 -18.78 -6.40 8.64
CA PRO A 221 -19.48 -6.93 7.47
C PRO A 221 -18.52 -7.11 6.28
N ILE A 222 -18.75 -8.17 5.50
CA ILE A 222 -17.96 -8.54 4.31
C ILE A 222 -18.57 -7.92 3.06
#